data_AF-A0ABD0RIB7-F1
#
_entry.id   AF-A0ABD0RIB7-F1
#
_cell.length_a   1.000
_cell.length_b   1.000
_cell.length_c   1.000
_cell.angle_alpha   90.00
_cell.angle_beta   90.00
_cell.angle_gamma   90.00
#
_symmetry.space_group_name_H-M   'P 1'
#
loop_
_entity.id
_entity.type
_entity.pdbx_description
1 polymer ?
#
loop_
_entity_poly.entity_id
_entity_poly.type
_entity_poly.pdbx_seq_one_letter_code
_entity_poly.pdbx_strand_id
1 'polypeptide(L)' 'LVDCHSRGFEDVPHGLPHGTWLLDLGGNKLKEIRSHAFAGLWSLRILVLSDSSIQALQTQ' A
#
# COMPACT_ATOMS: atom_id res chain seq x y z
N LEU A 1 -5.59 11.35 -3.55
CA LEU A 1 -6.12 10.01 -3.88
C LEU A 1 -5.17 9.39 -4.90
N VAL A 2 -4.68 8.19 -4.62
CA VAL A 2 -3.95 7.36 -5.57
C VAL A 2 -4.63 6.00 -5.64
N ASP A 3 -5.03 5.60 -6.84
CA ASP A 3 -5.68 4.33 -7.13
C ASP A 3 -4.67 3.36 -7.77
N CYS A 4 -4.36 2.29 -7.03
CA CYS A 4 -3.51 1.19 -7.43
C CYS A 4 -4.29 -0.16 -7.42
N HIS A 5 -5.62 -0.13 -7.46
CA HIS A 5 -6.46 -1.32 -7.38
C HIS A 5 -6.21 -2.29 -8.54
N SER A 6 -6.14 -3.59 -8.24
CA SER A 6 -6.02 -4.70 -9.21
C SER A 6 -4.91 -4.53 -10.26
N ARG A 7 -3.78 -3.94 -9.87
CA ARG A 7 -2.63 -3.71 -10.78
C ARG A 7 -1.58 -4.82 -10.72
N GLY A 8 -1.81 -5.84 -9.89
CA GLY A 8 -0.91 -6.98 -9.75
C GLY A 8 0.36 -6.67 -8.97
N PHE A 9 0.34 -5.61 -8.14
CA PHE A 9 1.49 -5.26 -7.30
C PHE A 9 1.77 -6.36 -6.28
N GLU A 10 3.03 -6.77 -6.17
CA GLU A 10 3.51 -7.69 -5.13
C GLU A 10 4.08 -6.94 -3.92
N ASP A 11 4.39 -5.66 -4.12
CA ASP A 11 4.95 -4.72 -3.14
C ASP A 11 4.24 -3.35 -3.25
N VAL A 12 4.34 -2.53 -2.20
CA VAL A 12 3.88 -1.14 -2.25
C VAL A 12 4.72 -0.37 -3.28
N PRO A 13 4.11 0.31 -4.28
CA PRO A 13 4.85 1.00 -5.34
C PRO A 13 5.66 2.19 -4.81
N HIS A 14 6.85 2.37 -5.36
CA HIS A 14 7.71 3.52 -5.07
C HIS A 14 7.28 4.78 -5.83
N GLY A 15 7.71 5.95 -5.35
CA GLY A 15 7.44 7.23 -6.03
C GLY A 15 6.01 7.75 -5.87
N LEU A 16 5.25 7.20 -4.93
CA LEU A 16 3.94 7.71 -4.57
C LEU A 16 4.05 9.17 -4.08
N PRO A 17 3.15 10.08 -4.52
CA PRO A 17 3.20 11.47 -4.10
C PRO A 17 3.09 11.63 -2.58
N HIS A 18 3.93 12.49 -1.98
CA HIS A 18 3.91 12.75 -0.54
C HIS A 18 2.55 13.28 -0.02
N GLY A 19 1.78 13.94 -0.88
CA GLY A 19 0.42 14.44 -0.61
C GLY A 19 -0.69 13.38 -0.73
N THR A 20 -0.34 12.10 -0.88
CA THR A 20 -1.32 11.02 -0.98
C THR A 20 -2.03 10.84 0.36
N TRP A 21 -3.32 11.18 0.40
CA TRP A 21 -4.16 11.05 1.59
C TRP A 21 -5.02 9.78 1.61
N LEU A 22 -5.29 9.21 0.43
CA LEU A 22 -5.93 7.92 0.24
C LEU A 22 -5.09 7.12 -0.75
N LEU A 23 -4.71 5.91 -0.36
CA LEU A 23 -4.05 4.93 -1.22
C LEU A 23 -4.89 3.66 -1.27
N ASP A 24 -5.34 3.29 -2.46
CA ASP A 24 -6.03 2.02 -2.68
C ASP A 24 -5.10 1.00 -3.32
N LEU A 25 -4.78 -0.06 -2.58
CA LEU A 25 -3.96 -1.19 -3.00
C LEU A 25 -4.78 -2.49 -3.06
N GLY A 26 -6.11 -2.42 -3.06
CA GLY A 26 -6.96 -3.61 -3.09
C GLY A 26 -6.79 -4.46 -4.36
N GLY A 27 -7.09 -5.75 -4.25
CA GLY A 27 -6.99 -6.71 -5.37
C GLY A 27 -5.56 -6.95 -5.87
N ASN A 28 -4.54 -6.54 -5.09
CA ASN A 28 -3.14 -6.79 -5.41
C ASN A 28 -2.61 -8.06 -4.75
N LYS A 29 -1.43 -8.49 -5.19
CA LYS A 29 -0.77 -9.73 -4.74
C LYS A 29 0.24 -9.45 -3.62
N LEU A 30 -0.05 -8.46 -2.77
CA LEU A 30 0.78 -8.11 -1.64
C LEU A 30 0.86 -9.30 -0.68
N LYS A 31 2.05 -9.85 -0.49
CA LYS A 31 2.29 -10.97 0.45
C LYS A 31 2.71 -10.47 1.82
N GLU A 32 3.48 -9.39 1.82
CA GLU A 32 4.01 -8.74 3.02
C GLU A 32 3.88 -7.23 2.91
N ILE A 33 3.77 -6.57 4.06
CA ILE A 33 3.92 -5.12 4.18
C ILE A 33 5.13 -4.87 5.07
N ARG A 34 6.18 -4.29 4.48
CA ARG A 34 7.40 -3.88 5.19
C ARG A 34 7.14 -2.65 6.06
N SER A 35 7.87 -2.52 7.17
CA SER A 35 7.68 -1.43 8.14
C SER A 35 7.90 -0.02 7.56
N HIS A 36 8.67 0.09 6.47
CA HIS A 36 8.97 1.34 5.77
C HIS A 36 8.23 1.49 4.43
N ALA A 37 7.27 0.62 4.12
CA ALA A 37 6.57 0.59 2.83
C ALA A 37 5.82 1.89 2.51
N PHE A 38 5.40 2.64 3.54
CA PHE A 38 4.67 3.90 3.40
C PHE A 38 5.48 5.12 3.87
N ALA A 39 6.81 4.96 4.05
CA ALA A 39 7.67 6.06 4.46
C ALA A 39 7.58 7.23 3.48
N GLY A 40 7.45 8.45 4.00
CA GLY A 40 7.30 9.65 3.18
C GLY A 40 5.87 9.98 2.75
N LEU A 41 4.88 9.10 2.98
CA LEU A 41 3.46 9.39 2.71
C LEU A 41 2.82 10.11 3.90
N TRP A 42 3.34 11.28 4.24
CA TRP A 42 2.97 12.03 5.46
C TRP A 42 1.51 12.47 5.51
N SER A 43 0.85 12.56 4.34
CA SER A 43 -0.55 12.92 4.25
C SER A 43 -1.50 11.71 4.32
N LEU A 44 -0.97 10.48 4.37
CA LEU A 44 -1.77 9.25 4.26
C LEU A 44 -2.71 9.11 5.46
N ARG A 45 -4.00 8.98 5.16
CA ARG A 45 -5.09 8.84 6.16
C ARG A 45 -5.88 7.56 5.96
N ILE A 46 -6.06 7.15 4.70
CA ILE A 46 -6.84 5.98 4.34
C ILE A 46 -5.96 5.07 3.48
N LEU A 47 -5.87 3.81 3.89
CA LEU A 47 -5.20 2.73 3.17
C LEU A 47 -6.21 1.62 2.95
N VAL A 48 -6.44 1.25 1.69
CA VAL A 48 -7.35 0.15 1.32
C VAL A 48 -6.51 -1.05 0.87
N LEU A 49 -6.77 -2.21 1.49
CA LEU A 49 -6.08 -3.48 1.22
C LEU A 49 -7.09 -4.62 1.01
N SER A 50 -8.31 -4.30 0.59
CA SER A 50 -9.35 -5.31 0.30
C SER A 50 -8.85 -6.31 -0.74
N ASP A 51 -9.33 -7.55 -0.68
CA ASP A 51 -8.98 -8.61 -1.64
C ASP A 51 -7.46 -8.82 -1.83
N SER A 52 -6.66 -8.50 -0.81
CA SER A 52 -5.22 -8.74 -0.79
C SER A 52 -4.91 -10.04 -0.03
N SER A 53 -3.96 -10.83 -0.53
CA SER A 53 -3.55 -12.10 0.08
C SER A 53 -2.48 -11.92 1.18
N ILE A 54 -2.58 -10.86 1.98
CA ILE A 54 -1.56 -10.52 2.98
C ILE A 54 -1.61 -11.54 4.11
N GLN A 55 -0.51 -12.26 4.31
CA GLN A 55 -0.41 -13.30 5.34
C GLN A 55 0.36 -12.83 6.58
N ALA A 56 1.20 -11.81 6.42
CA ALA A 56 2.03 -11.29 7.48
C ALA A 56 2.16 -9.76 7.38
N LEU A 57 2.12 -9.12 8.55
CA LEU A 57 2.56 -7.75 8.73
C LEU A 57 3.94 -7.79 9.36
N GLN A 58 4.93 -7.20 8.70
CA GLN A 58 6.27 -7.17 9.26
C GLN A 58 6.37 -6.02 10.27
N THR A 59 6.09 -6.33 11.52
CA THR A 59 6.49 -5.52 12.67
C THR A 59 7.94 -5.87 12.96
N GLN A 60 8.85 -4.90 13.00
CA GLN A 60 10.18 -5.17 13.58
C GLN A 60 10.05 -5.69 15.01
#